data_AF-A0A7U9SKL7-F1
#
_entry.id   AF-A0A7U9SKL7-F1
#
_cell.length_a   1.000
_cell.length_b   1.000
_cell.length_c   1.000
_cell.angle_alpha   90.00
_cell.angle_beta   90.00
_cell.angle_gamma   90.00
#
_symmetry.space_group_name_H-M   'P 1'
#
loop_
_entity.id
_entity.type
_entity.pdbx_description
1 polymer ?
#
loop_
_entity_poly.entity_id
_entity_poly.type
_entity_poly.pdbx_seq_one_letter_code
_entity_poly.pdbx_strand_id
1 'polypeptide(L)'
;MQCRGRKNAEVKLKILFVYQVASFWPSWDSLYRNCMEDDAIEVKLFRIGGEQGDHAQMDHSEDFLIKNGIPYEEFTYEKVMAFNPVYMIYQTPYDKGHRPVETWTARFRSKGIRICYIPYGIEISDTEESRYKHFLLSVVLNAFAVFVLSDEMRAEYEKHCVNAKAVRAYGLPRFDMLLEPRGLPESYRDKVKGRKIVLWKLHFPKVFIENGVKKQATPDLDEYIKFLDYIKKAQDLFFIFMPHPKFADSTIDAELLPKAQYLLNELQKIENVYIDMDDDYRASLVNAKAIIIDRSAIMVEAGVKNVPVLYMYNENYREPMIKPIQNLLDSYYQGTIADDMIRFCEKVRNGEDDNFEIRKKTFNKCVPYLDGKSAGRIKAYLMDAAETDMETGMVSEIPKNSRIVFFGAGYIGMFCLDSMEKKLEIVAFADNDKTKWNKSYMGYPVVSPEMIKQLQFDYLVLASDKYYREIYFQICSLGIPMEKVVNFDHFIVLTQRWSG
;
A
#
# COMPACT_ATOMS: atom_id res chain seq x y z
N MET A 1 36.41 22.28 -28.04
CA MET A 1 36.30 21.93 -29.48
C MET A 1 34.88 21.47 -29.73
N GLN A 2 34.12 22.30 -30.45
CA GLN A 2 32.78 22.12 -31.03
C GLN A 2 31.66 21.44 -30.22
N CYS A 3 30.76 22.29 -29.73
CA CYS A 3 29.33 22.03 -29.59
C CYS A 3 28.80 21.33 -30.86
N ARG A 4 28.29 20.10 -30.71
CA ARG A 4 27.36 19.51 -31.68
C ARG A 4 25.95 19.83 -31.23
N GLY A 5 25.28 20.67 -32.02
CA GLY A 5 23.91 21.08 -31.78
C GLY A 5 22.96 19.89 -31.74
N ARG A 6 22.15 19.83 -30.69
CA ARG A 6 20.92 19.04 -30.68
C ARG A 6 19.91 19.74 -31.59
N LYS A 7 19.63 19.13 -32.75
CA LYS A 7 18.41 19.35 -33.53
C LYS A 7 17.78 17.99 -33.76
N ASN A 8 17.13 17.48 -32.72
CA ASN A 8 15.98 16.58 -32.80
C ASN A 8 15.00 17.12 -31.76
N ALA A 9 13.72 17.20 -32.08
CA ALA A 9 12.70 17.54 -31.09
C ALA A 9 12.93 16.65 -29.85
N GLU A 10 13.16 17.24 -28.68
CA GLU A 10 13.45 16.47 -27.47
C GLU A 10 12.26 15.54 -27.19
N VAL A 11 12.47 14.24 -27.39
CA VAL A 11 11.47 13.23 -27.06
C VAL A 11 11.30 13.24 -25.56
N LYS A 12 10.15 13.74 -25.09
CA LYS A 12 9.85 13.80 -23.66
C LYS A 12 9.69 12.40 -23.09
N LEU A 13 10.17 12.21 -21.87
CA LEU A 13 9.88 11.00 -21.09
C LEU A 13 8.41 11.00 -20.70
N LYS A 14 7.65 10.00 -21.14
CA LYS A 14 6.21 9.92 -20.84
C LYS A 14 5.95 9.08 -19.59
N ILE A 15 5.35 9.70 -18.58
CA ILE A 15 5.01 9.06 -17.30
C ILE A 15 3.50 9.16 -17.08
N LEU A 16 2.86 8.02 -16.81
CA LEU A 16 1.45 7.95 -16.48
C LEU A 16 1.24 7.56 -15.00
N PHE A 17 0.54 8.39 -14.25
CA PHE A 17 0.05 8.06 -12.91
C PHE A 17 -1.34 7.42 -13.01
N VAL A 18 -1.54 6.29 -12.33
CA VAL A 18 -2.80 5.54 -12.31
C VAL A 18 -3.45 5.69 -10.94
N TYR A 19 -4.48 6.54 -10.85
CA TYR A 19 -5.06 7.05 -9.60
C TYR A 19 -6.43 6.43 -9.30
N GLN A 20 -6.71 6.20 -8.00
CA GLN A 20 -7.94 5.54 -7.53
C GLN A 20 -8.48 6.06 -6.18
N VAL A 21 -7.63 6.53 -5.27
CA VAL A 21 -7.96 6.79 -3.86
C VAL A 21 -7.40 8.14 -3.42
N ALA A 22 -8.28 9.02 -2.93
CA ALA A 22 -7.94 10.38 -2.49
C ALA A 22 -6.93 10.40 -1.34
N SER A 23 -7.22 9.65 -0.27
CA SER A 23 -6.38 9.58 0.93
C SER A 23 -4.96 9.02 0.69
N PHE A 24 -4.70 8.44 -0.49
CA PHE A 24 -3.37 7.94 -0.85
C PHE A 24 -2.55 8.95 -1.66
N TRP A 25 -3.14 10.10 -2.04
CA TRP A 25 -2.45 11.21 -2.72
C TRP A 25 -1.12 11.63 -2.07
N PRO A 26 -1.00 11.71 -0.73
CA PRO A 26 0.27 12.04 -0.08
C PRO A 26 1.45 11.16 -0.52
N SER A 27 1.20 9.92 -0.94
CA SER A 27 2.23 8.99 -1.37
C SER A 27 2.97 9.43 -2.62
N TRP A 28 2.35 10.28 -3.45
CA TRP A 28 2.84 10.66 -4.78
C TRP A 28 2.93 12.16 -5.02
N ASP A 29 2.31 12.99 -4.17
CA ASP A 29 2.14 14.43 -4.38
C ASP A 29 3.43 15.12 -4.84
N SER A 30 4.52 14.98 -4.09
CA SER A 30 5.79 15.62 -4.46
C SER A 30 6.40 15.05 -5.74
N LEU A 31 6.24 13.75 -6.03
CA LEU A 31 6.74 13.17 -7.28
C LEU A 31 5.94 13.66 -8.49
N TYR A 32 4.62 13.68 -8.38
CA TYR A 32 3.74 14.16 -9.44
C TYR A 32 4.08 15.62 -9.79
N ARG A 33 4.17 16.49 -8.79
CA ARG A 33 4.56 17.90 -8.98
C ARG A 33 5.95 18.05 -9.58
N ASN A 34 6.93 17.31 -9.05
CA ASN A 34 8.32 17.40 -9.51
C ASN A 34 8.51 16.92 -10.96
N CYS A 35 7.64 16.02 -11.44
CA CYS A 35 7.60 15.61 -12.84
C CYS A 35 6.83 16.62 -13.72
N MET A 36 5.73 17.21 -13.22
CA MET A 36 4.97 18.24 -13.95
C MET A 36 5.77 19.53 -14.21
N GLU A 37 6.70 19.86 -13.32
CA GLU A 37 7.59 21.03 -13.43
C GLU A 37 8.79 20.81 -14.38
N ASP A 38 8.99 19.59 -14.90
CA ASP A 38 10.14 19.23 -15.73
C ASP A 38 9.77 19.16 -17.20
N ASP A 39 10.27 20.09 -18.01
CA ASP A 39 9.95 20.17 -19.45
C ASP A 39 10.39 18.93 -20.24
N ALA A 40 11.35 18.16 -19.73
CA ALA A 40 11.79 16.91 -20.34
C ALA A 40 10.81 15.74 -20.10
N ILE A 41 9.79 15.92 -19.27
CA ILE A 41 8.81 14.91 -18.91
C ILE A 41 7.43 15.36 -19.40
N GLU A 42 6.70 14.44 -20.03
CA GLU A 42 5.27 14.60 -20.28
C GLU A 42 4.53 13.70 -19.29
N VAL A 43 3.75 14.31 -18.40
CA VAL A 43 3.04 13.60 -17.34
C VAL A 43 1.55 13.63 -17.62
N LYS A 44 0.89 12.48 -17.42
CA LYS A 44 -0.56 12.40 -17.33
C LYS A 44 -0.99 11.66 -16.06
N LEU A 45 -2.20 11.94 -15.61
CA LEU A 45 -2.87 11.20 -14.54
C LEU A 45 -4.17 10.62 -15.09
N PHE A 46 -4.29 9.30 -15.07
CA PHE A 46 -5.54 8.62 -15.42
C PHE A 46 -6.20 8.06 -14.17
N ARG A 47 -7.47 8.42 -13.99
CA ARG A 47 -8.31 7.88 -12.93
C ARG A 47 -8.97 6.60 -13.39
N ILE A 48 -8.90 5.54 -12.59
CA ILE A 48 -9.76 4.37 -12.80
C ILE A 48 -11.07 4.62 -12.05
N GLY A 49 -12.14 4.93 -12.77
CA GLY A 49 -13.51 4.93 -12.23
C GLY A 49 -14.11 3.52 -12.13
N GLY A 50 -15.18 3.36 -11.35
CA GLY A 50 -16.00 2.14 -11.31
C GLY A 50 -16.38 1.65 -9.90
N GLU A 51 -17.20 0.60 -9.85
CA GLU A 51 -17.73 -0.02 -8.62
C GLU A 51 -16.80 -1.07 -7.97
N GLN A 52 -15.60 -1.30 -8.52
CA GLN A 52 -14.70 -2.34 -8.03
C GLN A 52 -13.72 -1.77 -6.98
N GLY A 53 -13.54 -2.49 -5.88
CA GLY A 53 -12.63 -2.12 -4.80
C GLY A 53 -13.37 -1.69 -3.53
N ASP A 54 -12.69 -0.91 -2.69
CA ASP A 54 -13.21 -0.46 -1.40
C ASP A 54 -13.95 0.88 -1.57
N HIS A 55 -15.27 0.81 -1.81
CA HIS A 55 -16.12 2.00 -2.04
C HIS A 55 -15.87 3.11 -1.00
N ALA A 56 -15.78 2.74 0.28
CA ALA A 56 -15.56 3.67 1.38
C ALA A 56 -14.26 4.51 1.25
N GLN A 57 -13.28 4.07 0.46
CA GLN A 57 -12.04 4.79 0.20
C GLN A 57 -11.97 5.39 -1.21
N MET A 58 -12.74 4.86 -2.17
CA MET A 58 -12.66 5.20 -3.59
C MET A 58 -13.69 6.24 -4.05
N ASP A 59 -14.80 6.40 -3.31
CA ASP A 59 -15.92 7.26 -3.70
C ASP A 59 -15.53 8.74 -3.85
N HIS A 60 -14.61 9.24 -3.03
CA HIS A 60 -14.17 10.65 -3.05
C HIS A 60 -13.01 10.93 -4.01
N SER A 61 -12.61 9.95 -4.82
CA SER A 61 -11.43 10.04 -5.68
C SER A 61 -11.49 11.20 -6.69
N GLU A 62 -12.63 11.37 -7.36
CA GLU A 62 -12.85 12.41 -8.38
C GLU A 62 -13.02 13.80 -7.76
N ASP A 63 -13.85 13.89 -6.72
CA ASP A 63 -14.06 15.13 -5.96
C ASP A 63 -12.75 15.71 -5.45
N PHE A 64 -11.85 14.84 -4.97
CA PHE A 64 -10.51 15.26 -4.54
C PHE A 64 -9.71 15.89 -5.68
N LEU A 65 -9.70 15.29 -6.88
CA LEU A 65 -8.96 15.84 -8.03
C LEU A 65 -9.53 17.19 -8.46
N ILE A 66 -10.87 17.30 -8.55
CA ILE A 66 -11.55 18.55 -8.92
C ILE A 66 -11.28 19.64 -7.89
N LYS A 67 -11.47 19.35 -6.59
CA LYS A 67 -11.25 20.30 -5.49
C LYS A 67 -9.82 20.85 -5.46
N ASN A 68 -8.84 20.01 -5.80
CA ASN A 68 -7.42 20.39 -5.80
C ASN A 68 -6.93 20.89 -7.17
N GLY A 69 -7.79 20.99 -8.18
CA GLY A 69 -7.42 21.45 -9.52
C GLY A 69 -6.38 20.56 -10.21
N ILE A 70 -6.39 19.25 -9.94
CA ILE A 70 -5.44 18.29 -10.49
C ILE A 70 -5.99 17.80 -11.85
N PRO A 71 -5.30 18.05 -12.97
CA PRO A 71 -5.75 17.58 -14.29
C PRO A 71 -5.75 16.05 -14.35
N TYR A 72 -6.82 15.46 -14.89
CA TYR A 72 -6.94 14.02 -15.07
C TYR A 72 -7.75 13.66 -16.31
N GLU A 73 -7.60 12.41 -16.75
CA GLU A 73 -8.50 11.76 -17.70
C GLU A 73 -9.03 10.45 -17.12
N GLU A 74 -10.19 10.00 -17.58
CA GLU A 74 -10.65 8.64 -17.28
C GLU A 74 -9.79 7.59 -18.00
N PHE A 75 -9.44 6.54 -17.27
CA PHE A 75 -8.60 5.45 -17.73
C PHE A 75 -9.31 4.60 -18.78
N THR A 76 -8.68 4.44 -19.93
CA THR A 76 -9.05 3.43 -20.93
C THR A 76 -7.79 2.86 -21.53
N TYR A 77 -7.84 1.60 -21.97
CA TYR A 77 -6.67 0.96 -22.57
C TYR A 77 -6.18 1.73 -23.81
N GLU A 78 -7.11 2.22 -24.63
CA GLU A 78 -6.85 2.94 -25.87
C GLU A 78 -6.10 4.24 -25.60
N LYS A 79 -6.51 4.99 -24.57
CA LYS A 79 -5.81 6.22 -24.16
C LYS A 79 -4.41 5.93 -23.63
N VAL A 80 -4.21 4.85 -22.87
CA VAL A 80 -2.87 4.46 -22.38
C VAL A 80 -1.97 4.13 -23.56
N MET A 81 -2.45 3.31 -24.50
CA MET A 81 -1.67 2.94 -25.68
C MET A 81 -1.40 4.13 -26.61
N ALA A 82 -2.37 5.05 -26.75
CA ALA A 82 -2.20 6.28 -27.52
C ALA A 82 -1.20 7.25 -26.87
N PHE A 83 -1.22 7.36 -25.53
CA PHE A 83 -0.22 8.14 -24.80
C PHE A 83 1.18 7.51 -24.94
N ASN A 84 1.25 6.18 -24.97
CA ASN A 84 2.47 5.38 -25.07
C ASN A 84 3.50 5.73 -23.97
N PRO A 85 3.15 5.55 -22.67
CA PRO A 85 4.04 5.86 -21.57
C PRO A 85 5.23 4.91 -21.51
N VAL A 86 6.38 5.42 -21.10
CA VAL A 86 7.52 4.57 -20.71
C VAL A 86 7.24 3.95 -19.34
N TYR A 87 6.71 4.76 -18.42
CA TYR A 87 6.42 4.37 -17.03
C TYR A 87 4.95 4.53 -16.70
N MET A 88 4.40 3.54 -15.99
CA MET A 88 3.11 3.63 -15.32
C MET A 88 3.30 3.48 -13.81
N ILE A 89 2.84 4.46 -13.02
CA ILE A 89 2.95 4.46 -11.57
C ILE A 89 1.58 4.12 -10.96
N TYR A 90 1.47 2.99 -10.26
CA TYR A 90 0.19 2.46 -9.73
C TYR A 90 -0.02 2.73 -8.24
N GLN A 91 -1.21 3.23 -7.87
CA GLN A 91 -1.44 3.75 -6.50
C GLN A 91 -1.59 2.65 -5.48
N THR A 92 -2.32 1.61 -5.85
CA THR A 92 -2.60 0.49 -4.97
C THR A 92 -1.91 -0.76 -5.51
N PRO A 93 -1.39 -1.64 -4.62
CA PRO A 93 -0.67 -2.84 -5.04
C PRO A 93 -1.62 -3.96 -5.52
N TYR A 94 -2.92 -3.73 -5.49
CA TYR A 94 -3.94 -4.75 -5.74
C TYR A 94 -4.46 -4.62 -7.17
N ASP A 95 -4.13 -5.61 -8.02
CA ASP A 95 -4.81 -5.76 -9.31
C ASP A 95 -6.16 -6.45 -9.09
N LYS A 96 -6.14 -7.72 -8.71
CA LYS A 96 -7.35 -8.49 -8.44
C LYS A 96 -8.15 -7.90 -7.27
N GLY A 97 -9.45 -7.69 -7.49
CA GLY A 97 -10.42 -7.22 -6.48
C GLY A 97 -10.50 -5.70 -6.30
N HIS A 98 -9.47 -4.96 -6.75
CA HIS A 98 -9.45 -3.48 -6.69
C HIS A 98 -9.61 -2.82 -8.05
N ARG A 99 -9.41 -3.58 -9.13
CA ARG A 99 -9.36 -3.04 -10.48
C ARG A 99 -9.93 -4.00 -11.52
N PRO A 100 -10.60 -3.48 -12.56
CA PRO A 100 -10.97 -4.25 -13.74
C PRO A 100 -9.74 -4.84 -14.43
N VAL A 101 -9.88 -6.02 -15.04
CA VAL A 101 -8.77 -6.81 -15.59
C VAL A 101 -8.02 -6.06 -16.71
N GLU A 102 -8.74 -5.23 -17.48
CA GLU A 102 -8.20 -4.36 -18.53
C GLU A 102 -7.21 -3.31 -18.03
N THR A 103 -7.19 -3.07 -16.71
CA THR A 103 -6.29 -2.12 -16.06
C THR A 103 -5.14 -2.80 -15.29
N TRP A 104 -5.06 -4.13 -15.30
CA TRP A 104 -4.04 -4.88 -14.54
C TRP A 104 -2.63 -4.67 -15.07
N THR A 105 -1.67 -4.64 -14.15
CA THR A 105 -0.27 -4.30 -14.45
C THR A 105 0.39 -5.25 -15.45
N ALA A 106 0.05 -6.55 -15.41
CA ALA A 106 0.59 -7.55 -16.33
C ALA A 106 0.29 -7.23 -17.81
N ARG A 107 -0.85 -6.59 -18.09
CA ARG A 107 -1.25 -6.16 -19.45
C ARG A 107 -0.28 -5.15 -20.03
N PHE A 108 0.04 -4.11 -19.29
CA PHE A 108 0.93 -3.05 -19.76
C PHE A 108 2.39 -3.49 -19.75
N ARG A 109 2.80 -4.28 -18.75
CA ARG A 109 4.13 -4.88 -18.73
C ARG A 109 4.40 -5.76 -19.95
N SER A 110 3.42 -6.55 -20.40
CA SER A 110 3.54 -7.37 -21.62
C SER A 110 3.71 -6.56 -22.90
N LYS A 111 3.36 -5.26 -22.88
CA LYS A 111 3.57 -4.30 -23.98
C LYS A 111 4.86 -3.51 -23.87
N GLY A 112 5.73 -3.84 -22.91
CA GLY A 112 7.00 -3.15 -22.68
C GLY A 112 6.90 -1.91 -21.79
N ILE A 113 5.71 -1.59 -21.27
CA ILE A 113 5.52 -0.46 -20.35
C ILE A 113 6.05 -0.84 -18.97
N ARG A 114 6.85 0.03 -18.36
CA ARG A 114 7.52 -0.24 -17.09
C ARG A 114 6.62 0.16 -15.93
N ILE A 115 6.28 -0.82 -15.10
CA ILE A 115 5.44 -0.59 -13.92
C ILE A 115 6.29 -0.09 -12.77
N CYS A 116 5.89 1.01 -12.15
CA CYS A 116 6.51 1.56 -10.96
C CYS A 116 5.50 1.55 -9.81
N TYR A 117 6.00 1.25 -8.61
CA TYR A 117 5.18 1.22 -7.41
C TYR A 117 5.84 2.03 -6.30
N ILE A 118 5.03 2.84 -5.64
CA ILE A 118 5.39 3.57 -4.42
C ILE A 118 4.33 3.18 -3.40
N PRO A 119 4.70 2.51 -2.30
CA PRO A 119 3.73 2.04 -1.31
C PRO A 119 2.83 3.17 -0.80
N TYR A 120 1.51 2.97 -0.91
CA TYR A 120 0.51 3.91 -0.40
C TYR A 120 0.39 3.86 1.14
N GLY A 121 0.76 2.74 1.73
CA GLY A 121 0.97 2.56 3.16
C GLY A 121 2.35 1.96 3.36
N ILE A 122 3.01 2.33 4.45
CA ILE A 122 4.29 1.73 4.83
C ILE A 122 4.03 0.29 5.28
N GLU A 123 4.93 -0.62 4.92
CA GLU A 123 4.89 -2.02 5.31
C GLU A 123 5.17 -2.13 6.81
N ILE A 124 4.13 -2.31 7.63
CA ILE A 124 4.27 -2.29 9.11
C ILE A 124 4.19 -3.67 9.75
N SER A 125 3.23 -4.50 9.35
CA SER A 125 2.87 -5.77 9.99
C SER A 125 3.65 -6.96 9.42
N ASP A 126 4.05 -7.89 10.30
CA ASP A 126 4.83 -9.10 9.98
C ASP A 126 4.05 -10.40 10.26
N THR A 127 2.76 -10.41 9.94
CA THR A 127 1.96 -11.65 9.86
C THR A 127 2.14 -12.31 8.49
N GLU A 128 1.79 -13.60 8.36
CA GLU A 128 1.83 -14.31 7.08
C GLU A 128 1.00 -13.59 5.99
N GLU A 129 -0.21 -13.18 6.34
CA GLU A 129 -1.10 -12.43 5.43
C GLU A 129 -0.49 -11.07 5.05
N SER A 130 0.05 -10.32 6.01
CA SER A 130 0.67 -9.02 5.76
C SER A 130 1.91 -9.15 4.87
N ARG A 131 2.75 -10.17 5.08
CA ARG A 131 3.92 -10.43 4.21
C ARG A 131 3.51 -10.67 2.76
N TYR A 132 2.47 -11.47 2.53
CA TYR A 132 1.91 -11.64 1.19
C TYR A 132 1.47 -10.29 0.59
N LYS A 133 0.66 -9.53 1.33
CA LYS A 133 0.12 -8.24 0.84
C LYS A 133 1.20 -7.17 0.62
N HIS A 134 2.26 -7.15 1.43
CA HIS A 134 3.34 -6.19 1.27
C HIS A 134 4.27 -6.54 0.12
N PHE A 135 4.62 -7.82 -0.04
CA PHE A 135 5.80 -8.21 -0.82
C PHE A 135 5.52 -9.03 -2.08
N LEU A 136 4.29 -9.54 -2.25
CA LEU A 136 4.00 -10.57 -3.27
C LEU A 136 2.76 -10.29 -4.13
N LEU A 137 2.14 -9.12 -4.00
CA LEU A 137 1.02 -8.75 -4.88
C LEU A 137 1.47 -8.51 -6.32
N SER A 138 0.56 -8.70 -7.28
CA SER A 138 0.81 -8.57 -8.73
C SER A 138 1.56 -7.31 -9.12
N VAL A 139 1.21 -6.15 -8.55
CA VAL A 139 1.89 -4.88 -8.87
C VAL A 139 3.37 -4.93 -8.48
N VAL A 140 3.69 -5.52 -7.33
CA VAL A 140 5.09 -5.70 -6.86
C VAL A 140 5.82 -6.71 -7.74
N LEU A 141 5.16 -7.82 -8.11
CA LEU A 141 5.74 -8.85 -9.00
C LEU A 141 5.97 -8.35 -10.43
N ASN A 142 5.13 -7.42 -10.90
CA ASN A 142 5.23 -6.80 -12.22
C ASN A 142 6.05 -5.51 -12.23
N ALA A 143 6.49 -5.02 -11.07
CA ALA A 143 7.24 -3.77 -10.99
C ALA A 143 8.61 -3.88 -11.68
N PHE A 144 8.87 -2.91 -12.55
CA PHE A 144 10.22 -2.51 -12.95
C PHE A 144 10.97 -1.88 -11.77
N ALA A 145 10.26 -1.04 -10.99
CA ALA A 145 10.82 -0.42 -9.79
C ALA A 145 9.81 -0.31 -8.66
N VAL A 146 10.22 -0.68 -7.44
CA VAL A 146 9.46 -0.42 -6.20
C VAL A 146 10.30 0.51 -5.32
N PHE A 147 9.78 1.69 -4.99
CA PHE A 147 10.51 2.67 -4.18
C PHE A 147 10.11 2.55 -2.71
N VAL A 148 11.10 2.33 -1.84
CA VAL A 148 10.89 2.09 -0.41
C VAL A 148 11.64 3.10 0.46
N LEU A 149 11.19 3.20 1.71
CA LEU A 149 11.63 4.25 2.64
C LEU A 149 13.10 4.17 3.08
N SER A 150 13.72 2.98 3.06
CA SER A 150 15.10 2.78 3.53
C SER A 150 15.72 1.47 3.02
N ASP A 151 17.04 1.36 3.15
CA ASP A 151 17.75 0.11 2.90
C ASP A 151 17.36 -1.00 3.89
N GLU A 152 16.97 -0.66 5.13
CA GLU A 152 16.44 -1.65 6.06
C GLU A 152 15.11 -2.23 5.58
N MET A 153 14.23 -1.40 5.00
CA MET A 153 12.99 -1.90 4.39
C MET A 153 13.28 -2.74 3.14
N ARG A 154 14.25 -2.32 2.32
CA ARG A 154 14.69 -3.11 1.16
C ARG A 154 15.18 -4.51 1.58
N ALA A 155 15.91 -4.63 2.69
CA ALA A 155 16.34 -5.93 3.20
C ALA A 155 15.17 -6.85 3.57
N GLU A 156 14.00 -6.32 3.95
CA GLU A 156 12.80 -7.11 4.19
C GLU A 156 12.17 -7.61 2.88
N TYR A 157 12.18 -6.78 1.83
CA TYR A 157 11.83 -7.23 0.48
C TYR A 157 12.78 -8.34 0.00
N GLU A 158 14.08 -8.27 0.26
CA GLU A 158 15.05 -9.32 -0.12
C GLU A 158 14.76 -10.68 0.53
N LYS A 159 14.14 -10.70 1.73
CA LYS A 159 13.72 -11.94 2.40
C LYS A 159 12.43 -12.53 1.80
N HIS A 160 11.47 -11.67 1.46
CA HIS A 160 10.08 -12.07 1.23
C HIS A 160 9.60 -11.92 -0.22
N CYS A 161 10.21 -11.05 -1.03
CA CYS A 161 9.78 -10.76 -2.39
C CYS A 161 10.64 -11.51 -3.42
N VAL A 162 10.02 -12.25 -4.34
CA VAL A 162 10.75 -12.87 -5.45
C VAL A 162 11.29 -11.84 -6.46
N ASN A 163 10.69 -10.64 -6.50
CA ASN A 163 11.09 -9.52 -7.36
C ASN A 163 11.89 -8.46 -6.57
N ALA A 164 12.60 -8.85 -5.50
CA ALA A 164 13.36 -7.92 -4.68
C ALA A 164 14.40 -7.09 -5.47
N LYS A 165 14.87 -7.59 -6.62
CA LYS A 165 15.78 -6.86 -7.53
C LYS A 165 15.19 -5.56 -8.08
N ALA A 166 13.87 -5.40 -8.11
CA ALA A 166 13.19 -4.18 -8.54
C ALA A 166 13.18 -3.10 -7.45
N VAL A 167 13.52 -3.43 -6.21
CA VAL A 167 13.36 -2.54 -5.07
C VAL A 167 14.50 -1.51 -5.01
N ARG A 168 14.15 -0.25 -4.73
CA ARG A 168 15.06 0.90 -4.64
C ARG A 168 14.79 1.67 -3.35
N ALA A 169 15.81 1.83 -2.52
CA ALA A 169 15.74 2.62 -1.30
C ALA A 169 16.01 4.11 -1.61
N TYR A 170 14.98 4.81 -2.11
CA TYR A 170 15.06 6.25 -2.42
C TYR A 170 14.08 7.06 -1.56
N GLY A 171 13.77 6.62 -0.35
CA GLY A 171 12.77 7.28 0.49
C GLY A 171 11.37 7.20 -0.13
N LEU A 172 10.41 7.87 0.50
CA LEU A 172 9.05 7.96 -0.01
C LEU A 172 8.64 9.43 -0.19
N PRO A 173 8.05 9.82 -1.34
CA PRO A 173 7.58 11.17 -1.60
C PRO A 173 6.67 11.77 -0.50
N ARG A 174 5.90 10.92 0.20
CA ARG A 174 5.08 11.34 1.35
C ARG A 174 5.86 12.15 2.39
N PHE A 175 7.11 11.79 2.65
CA PHE A 175 7.93 12.45 3.67
C PHE A 175 8.42 13.81 3.21
N ASP A 176 8.55 14.04 1.91
CA ASP A 176 8.97 15.34 1.39
C ASP A 176 7.95 16.42 1.78
N MET A 177 6.66 16.10 1.63
CA MET A 177 5.56 17.04 1.87
C MET A 177 5.26 17.29 3.35
N LEU A 178 5.72 16.41 4.23
CA LEU A 178 5.59 16.58 5.68
C LEU A 178 6.60 17.56 6.27
N LEU A 179 7.63 17.93 5.50
CA LEU A 179 8.61 18.96 5.88
C LEU A 179 8.12 20.38 5.56
N GLU A 180 7.15 20.50 4.65
CA GLU A 180 6.60 21.80 4.29
C GLU A 180 5.61 22.31 5.36
N PRO A 181 5.66 23.61 5.71
CA PRO A 181 4.65 24.21 6.56
C PRO A 181 3.26 24.10 5.91
N ARG A 182 2.31 23.54 6.65
CA ARG A 182 0.90 23.48 6.25
C ARG A 182 0.05 24.11 7.34
N GLY A 183 -0.77 25.09 6.98
CA GLY A 183 -1.71 25.69 7.92
C GLY A 183 -2.86 24.72 8.22
N LEU A 184 -3.43 24.82 9.42
CA LEU A 184 -4.70 24.17 9.71
C LEU A 184 -5.82 24.77 8.84
N PRO A 185 -6.76 23.95 8.33
CA PRO A 185 -8.02 24.41 7.78
C PRO A 185 -8.67 25.48 8.66
N GLU A 186 -9.27 26.48 8.01
CA GLU A 186 -9.91 27.62 8.68
C GLU A 186 -10.97 27.16 9.69
N SER A 187 -11.71 26.10 9.37
CA SER A 187 -12.78 25.51 10.16
C SER A 187 -12.40 25.12 11.60
N TYR A 188 -11.13 24.86 11.89
CA TYR A 188 -10.69 24.61 13.26
C TYR A 188 -9.46 25.41 13.71
N ARG A 189 -8.84 26.21 12.83
CA ARG A 189 -7.79 27.16 13.22
C ARG A 189 -8.24 28.08 14.36
N ASP A 190 -9.46 28.62 14.27
CA ASP A 190 -10.04 29.51 15.28
C ASP A 190 -10.36 28.78 16.59
N LYS A 191 -10.64 27.48 16.50
CA LYS A 191 -10.90 26.64 17.67
C LYS A 191 -9.64 26.35 18.46
N VAL A 192 -8.45 26.31 17.87
CA VAL A 192 -7.22 25.99 18.62
C VAL A 192 -6.94 27.03 19.71
N LYS A 193 -7.21 28.33 19.48
CA LYS A 193 -7.00 29.41 20.47
C LYS A 193 -5.61 29.39 21.14
N GLY A 194 -4.57 29.02 20.39
CA GLY A 194 -3.18 28.93 20.89
C GLY A 194 -2.85 27.72 21.77
N ARG A 195 -3.81 26.81 21.99
CA ARG A 195 -3.61 25.60 22.79
C ARG A 195 -2.62 24.62 22.14
N LYS A 196 -1.93 23.83 22.96
CA LYS A 196 -1.08 22.74 22.47
C LYS A 196 -1.97 21.67 21.83
N ILE A 197 -1.67 21.31 20.59
CA ILE A 197 -2.44 20.32 19.82
C ILE A 197 -1.93 18.91 20.14
N VAL A 198 -2.82 18.06 20.63
CA VAL A 198 -2.61 16.61 20.74
C VAL A 198 -3.34 15.93 19.59
N LEU A 199 -2.61 15.37 18.64
CA LEU A 199 -3.20 14.55 17.59
C LEU A 199 -3.48 13.16 18.14
N TRP A 200 -4.72 12.72 18.09
CA TRP A 200 -5.14 11.38 18.48
C TRP A 200 -5.60 10.60 17.25
N LYS A 201 -4.69 9.81 16.68
CA LYS A 201 -4.93 9.00 15.47
C LYS A 201 -5.33 7.58 15.85
N LEU A 202 -6.55 7.19 15.48
CA LEU A 202 -7.05 5.83 15.65
C LEU A 202 -7.19 5.04 14.36
N HIS A 203 -6.96 3.74 14.46
CA HIS A 203 -7.46 2.72 13.56
C HIS A 203 -8.89 2.33 13.93
N PHE A 204 -9.59 1.63 13.04
CA PHE A 204 -10.89 1.06 13.38
C PHE A 204 -10.72 -0.19 14.27
N PRO A 205 -11.70 -0.50 15.14
CA PRO A 205 -11.67 -1.68 16.02
C PRO A 205 -11.55 -2.97 15.21
N LYS A 206 -10.31 -3.43 15.01
CA LYS A 206 -10.02 -4.52 14.10
C LYS A 206 -10.02 -5.85 14.87
N VAL A 207 -11.01 -6.68 14.57
CA VAL A 207 -11.13 -8.02 15.11
C VAL A 207 -10.66 -9.04 14.08
N PHE A 208 -10.01 -10.11 14.54
CA PHE A 208 -9.65 -11.25 13.73
C PHE A 208 -9.83 -12.54 14.54
N ILE A 209 -9.92 -13.68 13.85
CA ILE A 209 -10.04 -15.00 14.47
C ILE A 209 -8.70 -15.70 14.37
N GLU A 210 -8.14 -16.09 15.51
CA GLU A 210 -6.93 -16.89 15.59
C GLU A 210 -7.22 -18.15 16.40
N ASN A 211 -7.03 -19.33 15.77
CA ASN A 211 -7.33 -20.63 16.38
C ASN A 211 -8.77 -20.75 16.93
N GLY A 212 -9.75 -20.16 16.24
CA GLY A 212 -11.15 -20.14 16.66
C GLY A 212 -11.48 -19.14 17.76
N VAL A 213 -10.50 -18.36 18.23
CA VAL A 213 -10.68 -17.33 19.26
C VAL A 213 -10.71 -15.94 18.61
N LYS A 214 -11.74 -15.17 18.94
CA LYS A 214 -11.87 -13.76 18.54
C LYS A 214 -10.85 -12.92 19.30
N LYS A 215 -9.99 -12.20 18.58
CA LYS A 215 -8.98 -11.29 19.13
C LYS A 215 -9.12 -9.91 18.51
N GLN A 216 -8.73 -8.88 19.26
CA GLN A 216 -8.72 -7.50 18.79
C GLN A 216 -7.29 -7.00 18.63
N ALA A 217 -6.97 -6.45 17.46
CA ALA A 217 -5.64 -5.93 17.15
C ALA A 217 -5.38 -4.53 17.74
N THR A 218 -6.44 -3.73 17.88
CA THR A 218 -6.39 -2.35 18.38
C THR A 218 -6.67 -2.29 19.89
N PRO A 219 -6.27 -1.21 20.58
CA PRO A 219 -6.59 -1.02 22.01
C PRO A 219 -8.09 -1.14 22.30
N ASP A 220 -8.42 -1.49 23.55
CA ASP A 220 -9.81 -1.61 23.99
C ASP A 220 -10.54 -0.26 23.89
N LEU A 221 -11.71 -0.26 23.26
CA LEU A 221 -12.53 0.94 23.15
C LEU A 221 -12.98 1.48 24.50
N ASP A 222 -13.12 0.63 25.52
CA ASP A 222 -13.50 1.08 26.86
C ASP A 222 -12.41 1.98 27.47
N GLU A 223 -11.14 1.74 27.15
CA GLU A 223 -10.04 2.61 27.57
C GLU A 223 -10.09 3.97 26.85
N TYR A 224 -10.43 3.98 25.56
CA TYR A 224 -10.65 5.22 24.83
C TYR A 224 -11.87 6.00 25.33
N ILE A 225 -12.93 5.29 25.75
CA ILE A 225 -14.11 5.91 26.35
C ILE A 225 -13.77 6.51 27.71
N LYS A 226 -13.01 5.81 28.58
CA LYS A 226 -12.53 6.36 29.86
C LYS A 226 -11.69 7.62 29.66
N PHE A 227 -10.90 7.69 28.60
CA PHE A 227 -10.09 8.86 28.28
C PHE A 227 -10.92 10.13 27.97
N LEU A 228 -12.20 9.99 27.59
CA LEU A 228 -13.10 11.15 27.38
C LEU A 228 -13.24 12.03 28.61
N ASP A 229 -13.27 11.44 29.81
CA ASP A 229 -13.42 12.18 31.06
C ASP A 229 -12.23 13.11 31.31
N TYR A 230 -11.05 12.71 30.85
CA TYR A 230 -9.87 13.56 30.88
C TYR A 230 -9.97 14.67 29.83
N ILE A 231 -10.29 14.35 28.58
CA ILE A 231 -10.40 15.33 27.48
C ILE A 231 -11.38 16.46 27.86
N LYS A 232 -12.54 16.11 28.44
CA LYS A 232 -13.57 17.06 28.91
C LYS A 232 -13.00 18.06 29.93
N LYS A 233 -12.08 17.64 30.79
CA LYS A 233 -11.43 18.48 31.81
C LYS A 233 -10.21 19.24 31.26
N ALA A 234 -9.55 18.70 30.24
CA ALA A 234 -8.29 19.19 29.69
C ALA A 234 -8.45 20.36 28.69
N GLN A 235 -9.19 21.41 29.06
CA GLN A 235 -9.54 22.52 28.16
C GLN A 235 -8.35 23.38 27.71
N ASP A 236 -7.21 23.28 28.39
CA ASP A 236 -5.93 23.89 28.05
C ASP A 236 -5.22 23.21 26.85
N LEU A 237 -5.56 21.95 26.58
CA LEU A 237 -5.12 21.20 25.41
C LEU A 237 -6.21 21.23 24.34
N PHE A 238 -5.80 21.10 23.09
CA PHE A 238 -6.72 20.92 21.96
C PHE A 238 -6.47 19.56 21.32
N PHE A 239 -7.51 18.75 21.16
CA PHE A 239 -7.41 17.40 20.63
C PHE A 239 -7.91 17.38 19.19
N ILE A 240 -7.06 16.91 18.28
CA ILE A 240 -7.50 16.53 16.93
C ILE A 240 -7.69 15.02 16.96
N PHE A 241 -8.94 14.56 16.98
CA PHE A 241 -9.29 13.17 16.84
C PHE A 241 -9.34 12.80 15.36
N MET A 242 -8.46 11.92 14.91
CA MET A 242 -8.33 11.53 13.51
C MET A 242 -8.64 10.02 13.38
N PRO A 243 -9.91 9.63 13.24
CA PRO A 243 -10.27 8.22 13.09
C PRO A 243 -9.84 7.66 11.73
N HIS A 244 -9.89 6.34 11.58
CA HIS A 244 -9.86 5.73 10.24
C HIS A 244 -11.22 5.97 9.56
N PRO A 245 -11.32 6.08 8.22
CA PRO A 245 -12.62 6.21 7.55
C PRO A 245 -13.64 5.13 7.95
N LYS A 246 -13.13 3.91 8.20
CA LYS A 246 -13.90 2.76 8.69
C LYS A 246 -14.18 2.72 10.19
N PHE A 247 -13.85 3.75 10.96
CA PHE A 247 -13.88 3.71 12.44
C PHE A 247 -15.26 3.49 13.06
N ALA A 248 -16.34 3.79 12.32
CA ALA A 248 -17.70 3.56 12.78
C ALA A 248 -18.63 3.11 11.63
N ASP A 249 -18.07 2.43 10.62
CA ASP A 249 -18.85 1.91 9.50
C ASP A 249 -19.42 0.51 9.83
N SER A 250 -20.19 -0.03 8.89
CA SER A 250 -20.85 -1.34 9.03
C SER A 250 -19.89 -2.54 8.96
N THR A 251 -18.61 -2.33 8.68
CA THR A 251 -17.60 -3.41 8.62
C THR A 251 -17.03 -3.76 9.99
N ILE A 252 -17.29 -2.94 11.01
CA ILE A 252 -16.87 -3.19 12.38
C ILE A 252 -17.73 -4.28 13.02
N ASP A 253 -17.10 -5.04 13.90
CA ASP A 253 -17.76 -6.04 14.74
C ASP A 253 -18.98 -5.46 15.48
N ALA A 254 -20.11 -6.17 15.43
CA ALA A 254 -21.39 -5.70 15.96
C ALA A 254 -21.36 -5.35 17.46
N GLU A 255 -20.46 -5.94 18.25
CA GLU A 255 -20.31 -5.65 19.68
C GLU A 255 -19.52 -4.36 19.93
N LEU A 256 -18.64 -3.98 19.00
CA LEU A 256 -17.75 -2.82 19.11
C LEU A 256 -18.32 -1.57 18.43
N LEU A 257 -19.16 -1.74 17.40
CA LEU A 257 -19.74 -0.63 16.65
C LEU A 257 -20.50 0.38 17.55
N PRO A 258 -21.35 -0.03 18.51
CA PRO A 258 -22.02 0.92 19.40
C PRO A 258 -21.05 1.74 20.25
N LYS A 259 -19.95 1.13 20.70
CA LYS A 259 -18.90 1.81 21.48
C LYS A 259 -18.14 2.83 20.62
N ALA A 260 -17.79 2.47 19.39
CA ALA A 260 -17.11 3.37 18.46
C ALA A 260 -18.00 4.57 18.08
N GLN A 261 -19.28 4.34 17.81
CA GLN A 261 -20.26 5.39 17.55
C GLN A 261 -20.46 6.28 18.79
N TYR A 262 -20.54 5.69 19.99
CA TYR A 262 -20.63 6.44 21.24
C TYR A 262 -19.41 7.37 21.42
N LEU A 263 -18.20 6.87 21.22
CA LEU A 263 -16.97 7.66 21.31
C LEU A 263 -17.01 8.86 20.36
N LEU A 264 -17.32 8.64 19.08
CA LEU A 264 -17.45 9.71 18.09
C LEU A 264 -18.50 10.75 18.49
N ASN A 265 -19.69 10.30 18.89
CA ASN A 265 -20.79 11.17 19.26
C ASN A 265 -20.46 12.02 20.49
N GLU A 266 -19.74 11.47 21.47
CA GLU A 266 -19.28 12.22 22.64
C GLU A 266 -18.20 13.23 22.29
N LEU A 267 -17.22 12.86 21.46
CA LEU A 267 -16.15 13.75 21.01
C LEU A 267 -16.69 14.98 20.26
N GLN A 268 -17.73 14.81 19.44
CA GLN A 268 -18.37 15.91 18.72
C GLN A 268 -18.95 17.00 19.63
N LYS A 269 -19.27 16.66 20.89
CA LYS A 269 -19.89 17.57 21.86
C LYS A 269 -18.87 18.37 22.67
N ILE A 270 -17.57 18.07 22.54
CA ILE A 270 -16.52 18.66 23.37
C ILE A 270 -15.88 19.86 22.66
N GLU A 271 -15.82 21.02 23.32
CA GLU A 271 -15.33 22.28 22.70
C GLU A 271 -13.87 22.19 22.21
N ASN A 272 -13.00 21.59 23.01
CA ASN A 272 -11.57 21.46 22.72
C ASN A 272 -11.22 20.24 21.84
N VAL A 273 -12.20 19.69 21.12
CA VAL A 273 -12.03 18.57 20.20
C VAL A 273 -12.40 18.98 18.77
N TYR A 274 -11.59 18.53 17.82
CA TYR A 274 -11.92 18.50 16.40
C TYR A 274 -11.83 17.07 15.88
N ILE A 275 -12.81 16.64 15.10
CA ILE A 275 -12.78 15.34 14.42
C ILE A 275 -12.34 15.56 12.98
N ASP A 276 -11.15 15.06 12.65
CA ASP A 276 -10.57 15.14 11.32
C ASP A 276 -10.98 13.95 10.47
N MET A 277 -11.83 14.21 9.47
CA MET A 277 -12.27 13.26 8.46
C MET A 277 -11.78 13.64 7.05
N ASP A 278 -10.84 14.59 6.94
CA ASP A 278 -10.36 15.06 5.64
C ASP A 278 -9.50 13.98 4.94
N ASP A 279 -9.59 13.91 3.61
CA ASP A 279 -8.74 13.01 2.81
C ASP A 279 -7.25 13.35 2.90
N ASP A 280 -6.91 14.63 3.14
CA ASP A 280 -5.53 15.10 3.33
C ASP A 280 -5.23 15.42 4.80
N TYR A 281 -4.84 14.39 5.54
CA TYR A 281 -4.52 14.45 6.97
C TYR A 281 -3.25 15.26 7.32
N ARG A 282 -2.45 15.69 6.32
CA ARG A 282 -1.10 16.22 6.58
C ARG A 282 -1.13 17.49 7.43
N ALA A 283 -2.18 18.31 7.32
CA ALA A 283 -2.31 19.52 8.13
C ALA A 283 -2.38 19.17 9.64
N SER A 284 -3.18 18.17 10.00
CA SER A 284 -3.32 17.69 11.39
C SER A 284 -2.01 17.13 11.94
N LEU A 285 -1.29 16.35 11.13
CA LEU A 285 0.01 15.79 11.52
C LEU A 285 1.08 16.88 11.67
N VAL A 286 1.18 17.81 10.72
CA VAL A 286 2.25 18.84 10.69
C VAL A 286 2.12 19.85 11.85
N ASN A 287 0.90 20.08 12.35
CA ASN A 287 0.64 21.02 13.43
C ASN A 287 0.61 20.40 14.84
N ALA A 288 0.67 19.07 14.95
CA ALA A 288 0.67 18.38 16.23
C ALA A 288 1.86 18.80 17.12
N LYS A 289 1.60 18.94 18.42
CA LYS A 289 2.61 19.16 19.48
C LYS A 289 2.84 17.93 20.35
N ALA A 290 1.94 16.95 20.26
CA ALA A 290 2.10 15.60 20.75
C ALA A 290 1.19 14.67 19.93
N ILE A 291 1.51 13.38 19.87
CA ILE A 291 0.76 12.40 19.08
C ILE A 291 0.44 11.19 19.96
N ILE A 292 -0.85 10.82 20.02
CA ILE A 292 -1.32 9.53 20.51
C ILE A 292 -1.78 8.75 19.29
N ILE A 293 -1.22 7.57 19.07
CA ILE A 293 -1.48 6.79 17.87
C ILE A 293 -1.52 5.29 18.17
N ASP A 294 -2.41 4.56 17.51
CA ASP A 294 -2.40 3.10 17.49
C ASP A 294 -1.98 2.57 16.10
N ARG A 295 -2.37 1.34 15.77
CA ARG A 295 -2.03 0.64 14.54
C ARG A 295 -2.33 1.46 13.27
N SER A 296 -1.33 2.12 12.69
CA SER A 296 -1.49 2.92 11.47
C SER A 296 -0.16 3.09 10.74
N ALA A 297 -0.17 3.18 9.40
CA ALA A 297 1.05 3.58 8.67
C ALA A 297 1.55 4.98 9.10
N ILE A 298 0.64 5.85 9.57
CA ILE A 298 0.97 7.19 10.08
C ILE A 298 1.84 7.11 11.35
N MET A 299 1.91 5.98 12.05
CA MET A 299 2.80 5.83 13.21
C MET A 299 4.28 5.96 12.83
N VAL A 300 4.63 5.67 11.58
CA VAL A 300 5.97 5.94 11.05
C VAL A 300 6.13 7.44 10.75
N GLU A 301 5.12 8.05 10.12
CA GLU A 301 5.12 9.49 9.79
C GLU A 301 5.13 10.40 11.03
N ALA A 302 4.60 9.94 12.16
CA ALA A 302 4.60 10.64 13.45
C ALA A 302 6.00 11.09 13.91
N GLY A 303 7.05 10.32 13.56
CA GLY A 303 8.42 10.64 13.93
C GLY A 303 8.97 11.90 13.26
N VAL A 304 8.40 12.35 12.13
CA VAL A 304 8.87 13.54 11.38
C VAL A 304 8.88 14.80 12.24
N LYS A 305 7.92 14.94 13.15
CA LYS A 305 7.72 16.16 13.94
C LYS A 305 8.67 16.32 15.12
N ASN A 306 9.40 15.26 15.49
CA ASN A 306 10.22 15.23 16.71
C ASN A 306 9.44 15.70 17.96
N VAL A 307 8.14 15.44 18.02
CA VAL A 307 7.28 15.68 19.20
C VAL A 307 7.09 14.38 19.98
N PRO A 308 6.66 14.42 21.26
CA PRO A 308 6.32 13.21 22.00
C PRO A 308 5.27 12.37 21.25
N VAL A 309 5.51 11.06 21.19
CA VAL A 309 4.59 10.09 20.57
C VAL A 309 4.29 8.98 21.57
N LEU A 310 3.00 8.72 21.81
CA LEU A 310 2.47 7.58 22.55
C LEU A 310 1.89 6.57 21.55
N TYR A 311 2.47 5.37 21.52
CA TYR A 311 1.94 4.22 20.81
C TYR A 311 1.03 3.41 21.73
N MET A 312 -0.25 3.35 21.37
CA MET A 312 -1.25 2.55 22.05
C MET A 312 -1.39 1.18 21.37
N TYR A 313 -1.35 0.10 22.16
CA TYR A 313 -1.58 -1.26 21.67
C TYR A 313 -2.53 -2.04 22.60
N ASN A 314 -3.01 -3.18 22.13
CA ASN A 314 -3.88 -4.04 22.94
C ASN A 314 -3.04 -4.85 23.95
N GLU A 315 -3.37 -4.79 25.24
CA GLU A 315 -2.65 -5.57 26.27
C GLU A 315 -2.69 -7.08 26.01
N ASN A 316 -3.79 -7.57 25.43
CA ASN A 316 -4.01 -8.99 25.15
C ASN A 316 -3.50 -9.43 23.77
N TYR A 317 -3.02 -8.50 22.94
CA TYR A 317 -2.48 -8.82 21.63
C TYR A 317 -1.46 -7.78 21.16
N ARG A 318 -0.22 -8.24 20.95
CA ARG A 318 0.84 -7.46 20.33
C ARG A 318 1.05 -7.93 18.90
N GLU A 319 0.58 -7.15 17.93
CA GLU A 319 0.79 -7.45 16.51
C GLU A 319 2.29 -7.49 16.20
N PRO A 320 2.80 -8.54 15.54
CA PRO A 320 4.19 -8.58 15.11
C PRO A 320 4.43 -7.52 14.05
N MET A 321 5.47 -6.71 14.23
CA MET A 321 5.86 -5.65 13.31
C MET A 321 7.16 -6.00 12.59
N ILE A 322 7.28 -5.53 11.35
CA ILE A 322 8.51 -5.67 10.57
C ILE A 322 9.64 -4.95 11.32
N LYS A 323 10.83 -5.56 11.37
CA LYS A 323 11.91 -5.18 12.29
C LYS A 323 12.26 -3.68 12.32
N PRO A 324 12.41 -2.97 11.18
CA PRO A 324 12.72 -1.54 11.19
C PRO A 324 11.60 -0.71 11.85
N ILE A 325 10.35 -1.12 11.64
CA ILE A 325 9.18 -0.47 12.22
C ILE A 325 9.06 -0.78 13.72
N GLN A 326 9.30 -2.04 14.13
CA GLN A 326 9.30 -2.41 15.55
C GLN A 326 10.30 -1.58 16.36
N ASN A 327 11.52 -1.40 15.83
CA ASN A 327 12.54 -0.60 16.50
C ASN A 327 12.06 0.85 16.71
N LEU A 328 11.41 1.45 15.70
CA LEU A 328 10.83 2.79 15.82
C LEU A 328 9.74 2.83 16.89
N LEU A 329 8.81 1.87 16.90
CA LEU A 329 7.75 1.82 17.91
C LEU A 329 8.30 1.67 19.33
N ASP A 330 9.33 0.84 19.52
CA ASP A 330 9.97 0.65 20.84
C ASP A 330 10.64 1.94 21.36
N SER A 331 10.88 2.92 20.50
CA SER A 331 11.40 4.24 20.88
C SER A 331 10.31 5.25 21.29
N TYR A 332 9.04 4.93 21.06
CA TYR A 332 7.90 5.76 21.47
C TYR A 332 7.49 5.45 22.92
N TYR A 333 6.75 6.37 23.55
CA TYR A 333 6.02 6.02 24.76
C TYR A 333 5.04 4.87 24.44
N GLN A 334 4.82 3.99 25.40
CA GLN A 334 3.99 2.81 25.25
C GLN A 334 2.77 2.93 26.18
N GLY A 335 1.60 2.52 25.72
CA GLY A 335 0.41 2.49 26.56
C GLY A 335 -0.61 1.45 26.10
N THR A 336 -1.44 1.00 27.05
CA THR A 336 -2.54 0.05 26.80
C THR A 336 -3.86 0.52 27.42
N ILE A 337 -3.82 1.46 28.38
CA ILE A 337 -4.99 1.92 29.12
C ILE A 337 -5.13 3.45 29.13
N ALA A 338 -6.31 3.95 29.53
CA ALA A 338 -6.60 5.38 29.61
C ALA A 338 -5.59 6.14 30.48
N ASP A 339 -5.15 5.54 31.59
CA ASP A 339 -4.19 6.16 32.50
C ASP A 339 -2.83 6.41 31.84
N ASP A 340 -2.40 5.59 30.87
CA ASP A 340 -1.19 5.85 30.09
C ASP A 340 -1.34 7.11 29.24
N MET A 341 -2.50 7.27 28.59
CA MET A 341 -2.83 8.44 27.78
C MET A 341 -2.90 9.71 28.64
N ILE A 342 -3.47 9.62 29.84
CA ILE A 342 -3.53 10.73 30.81
C ILE A 342 -2.12 11.12 31.26
N ARG A 343 -1.30 10.16 31.69
CA ARG A 343 0.10 10.41 32.09
C ARG A 343 0.90 11.05 30.97
N PHE A 344 0.71 10.58 29.74
CA PHE A 344 1.34 11.17 28.56
C PHE A 344 0.90 12.63 28.35
N CYS A 345 -0.38 12.94 28.47
CA CYS A 345 -0.87 14.32 28.36
C CYS A 345 -0.31 15.23 29.46
N GLU A 346 -0.14 14.75 30.70
CA GLU A 346 0.51 15.52 31.76
C GLU A 346 1.98 15.81 31.44
N LYS A 347 2.73 14.84 30.90
CA LYS A 347 4.09 15.08 30.41
C LYS A 347 4.13 16.17 29.34
N VAL A 348 3.21 16.11 28.38
CA VAL A 348 3.09 17.11 27.30
C VAL A 348 2.76 18.51 27.86
N ARG A 349 1.92 18.60 28.89
CA ARG A 349 1.64 19.87 29.59
C ARG A 349 2.90 20.45 30.19
N ASN A 350 3.66 19.63 30.91
CA ASN A 350 4.91 20.00 31.57
C ASN A 350 6.07 20.24 30.60
N GLY A 351 5.93 19.88 29.32
CA GLY A 351 6.99 20.00 28.32
C GLY A 351 8.06 18.92 28.43
N GLU A 352 7.71 17.76 29.01
CA GLU A 352 8.59 16.61 29.17
C GLU A 352 8.58 15.69 27.94
N ASP A 353 9.76 15.19 27.55
CA ASP A 353 9.95 14.22 26.47
C ASP A 353 11.19 13.37 26.70
N ASP A 354 11.08 12.43 27.63
CA ASP A 354 12.14 11.51 28.04
C ASP A 354 12.67 10.66 26.87
N ASN A 355 11.83 10.43 25.87
CA ASN A 355 12.13 9.58 24.73
C ASN A 355 12.67 10.35 23.50
N PHE A 356 12.89 11.67 23.59
CA PHE A 356 13.28 12.50 22.44
C PHE A 356 14.50 11.96 21.68
N GLU A 357 15.62 11.73 22.38
CA GLU A 357 16.88 11.35 21.74
C GLU A 357 16.83 9.95 21.12
N ILE A 358 16.26 8.97 21.85
CA ILE A 358 16.12 7.60 21.33
C ILE A 358 15.15 7.55 20.16
N ARG A 359 14.04 8.30 20.23
CA ARG A 359 13.06 8.40 19.16
C ARG A 359 13.65 9.01 17.91
N LYS A 360 14.31 10.16 18.04
CA LYS A 360 14.95 10.86 16.91
C LYS A 360 16.01 10.00 16.24
N LYS A 361 16.89 9.36 17.01
CA LYS A 361 17.93 8.45 16.49
C LYS A 361 17.32 7.29 15.73
N THR A 362 16.31 6.64 16.32
CA THR A 362 15.71 5.45 15.72
C THR A 362 14.86 5.80 14.49
N PHE A 363 14.15 6.92 14.53
CA PHE A 363 13.42 7.46 13.40
C PHE A 363 14.34 7.77 12.22
N ASN A 364 15.48 8.45 12.44
CA ASN A 364 16.44 8.72 11.36
C ASN A 364 17.06 7.46 10.76
N LYS A 365 17.13 6.37 11.53
CA LYS A 365 17.57 5.08 11.01
C LYS A 365 16.47 4.40 10.19
N CYS A 366 15.23 4.47 10.67
CA CYS A 366 14.06 3.93 9.98
C CYS A 366 13.80 4.69 8.67
N VAL A 367 13.77 6.03 8.71
CA VAL A 367 13.49 6.96 7.60
C VAL A 367 14.73 7.85 7.35
N PRO A 368 15.80 7.33 6.73
CA PRO A 368 17.06 8.05 6.55
C PRO A 368 16.99 9.16 5.51
N TYR A 369 15.99 9.13 4.63
CA TYR A 369 15.82 10.05 3.50
C TYR A 369 14.85 11.21 3.81
N LEU A 370 14.86 11.74 5.04
CA LEU A 370 14.05 12.89 5.44
C LEU A 370 14.74 14.22 5.08
N ASP A 371 14.96 14.44 3.79
CA ASP A 371 15.66 15.63 3.25
C ASP A 371 14.82 16.44 2.25
N GLY A 372 13.57 16.04 2.01
CA GLY A 372 12.67 16.67 1.05
C GLY A 372 12.98 16.34 -0.41
N LYS A 373 13.86 15.37 -0.69
CA LYS A 373 14.39 15.08 -2.04
C LYS A 373 14.02 13.71 -2.57
N SER A 374 13.05 13.01 -1.96
CA SER A 374 12.67 11.65 -2.38
C SER A 374 12.09 11.65 -3.79
N ALA A 375 11.18 12.58 -4.07
CA ALA A 375 10.67 12.81 -5.42
C ALA A 375 11.77 13.05 -6.45
N GLY A 376 12.75 13.93 -6.15
CA GLY A 376 13.85 14.22 -7.05
C GLY A 376 14.77 13.02 -7.32
N ARG A 377 15.07 12.22 -6.28
CA ARG A 377 15.86 10.98 -6.40
C ARG A 377 15.14 9.94 -7.27
N ILE A 378 13.83 9.78 -7.07
CA ILE A 378 12.99 8.87 -7.87
C ILE A 378 12.93 9.36 -9.33
N LYS A 379 12.65 10.65 -9.57
CA LYS A 379 12.61 11.23 -10.92
C LYS A 379 13.92 11.02 -11.67
N ALA A 380 15.06 11.34 -11.03
CA ALA A 380 16.37 11.17 -11.61
C ALA A 380 16.65 9.71 -12.01
N TYR A 381 16.27 8.75 -11.16
CA TYR A 381 16.36 7.33 -11.50
C TYR A 381 15.50 6.93 -12.70
N LEU A 382 14.26 7.44 -12.79
CA LEU A 382 13.38 7.14 -13.91
C LEU A 382 13.93 7.71 -15.22
N MET A 383 14.53 8.90 -15.19
CA MET A 383 15.17 9.51 -16.37
C MET A 383 16.40 8.71 -16.82
N ASP A 384 17.29 8.36 -15.90
CA ASP A 384 18.49 7.55 -16.20
C ASP A 384 18.12 6.16 -16.73
N ALA A 385 17.16 5.50 -16.08
CA ALA A 385 16.73 4.17 -16.48
C ALA A 385 15.98 4.16 -17.82
N ALA A 386 15.38 5.29 -18.24
CA ALA A 386 14.60 5.36 -19.49
C ALA A 386 15.45 5.01 -20.73
N GLU A 387 16.75 5.31 -20.69
CA GLU A 387 17.68 5.09 -21.80
C GLU A 387 18.15 3.62 -21.93
N THR A 388 17.86 2.79 -20.93
CA THR A 388 18.25 1.37 -20.93
C THR A 388 17.21 0.53 -21.66
N ASP A 389 17.60 -0.26 -22.67
CA ASP A 389 16.71 -1.29 -23.21
C ASP A 389 16.54 -2.42 -22.18
N MET A 390 15.31 -2.92 -22.05
CA MET A 390 15.01 -3.99 -21.11
C MET A 390 14.05 -4.99 -21.73
N GLU A 391 14.49 -6.23 -21.84
CA GLU A 391 13.59 -7.34 -22.11
C GLU A 391 12.70 -7.57 -20.88
N THR A 392 11.39 -7.67 -21.09
CA THR A 392 10.43 -7.88 -20.01
C THR A 392 10.56 -9.28 -19.39
N GLY A 393 11.14 -10.23 -20.15
CA GLY A 393 11.21 -11.65 -19.82
C GLY A 393 9.84 -12.32 -19.70
N MET A 394 8.78 -11.64 -20.17
CA MET A 394 7.41 -12.12 -20.08
C MET A 394 7.02 -12.89 -21.33
N VAL A 395 6.25 -13.97 -21.13
CA VAL A 395 5.50 -14.62 -22.20
C VAL A 395 4.59 -13.60 -22.90
N SER A 396 4.81 -13.33 -24.18
CA SER A 396 4.03 -12.32 -24.92
C SER A 396 2.70 -12.86 -25.46
N GLU A 397 2.61 -14.17 -25.66
CA GLU A 397 1.39 -14.88 -26.04
C GLU A 397 1.40 -16.33 -25.55
N ILE A 398 0.22 -16.88 -25.33
CA ILE A 398 0.02 -18.33 -25.13
C ILE A 398 -0.73 -18.85 -26.36
N PRO A 399 -0.11 -19.60 -27.28
CA PRO A 399 -0.79 -20.07 -28.49
C PRO A 399 -2.08 -20.87 -28.24
N LYS A 400 -2.96 -20.92 -29.25
CA LYS A 400 -4.16 -21.78 -29.17
C LYS A 400 -3.74 -23.24 -29.07
N ASN A 401 -4.50 -24.03 -28.31
CA ASN A 401 -4.24 -25.43 -28.02
C ASN A 401 -2.92 -25.69 -27.26
N SER A 402 -2.30 -24.68 -26.66
CA SER A 402 -1.21 -24.92 -25.72
C SER A 402 -1.68 -25.75 -24.53
N ARG A 403 -0.82 -26.64 -24.06
CA ARG A 403 -1.02 -27.53 -22.93
C ARG A 403 -0.66 -26.83 -21.63
N ILE A 404 -1.62 -26.70 -20.74
CA ILE A 404 -1.52 -25.90 -19.51
C ILE A 404 -1.59 -26.82 -18.30
N VAL A 405 -0.66 -26.61 -17.37
CA VAL A 405 -0.77 -27.13 -16.01
C VAL A 405 -1.02 -25.94 -15.08
N PHE A 406 -2.00 -26.06 -14.19
CA PHE A 406 -2.22 -25.07 -13.13
C PHE A 406 -1.61 -25.55 -11.82
N PHE A 407 -0.76 -24.75 -11.19
CA PHE A 407 -0.29 -25.00 -9.83
C PHE A 407 -1.16 -24.24 -8.82
N GLY A 408 -2.09 -24.95 -8.19
CA GLY A 408 -3.07 -24.43 -7.25
C GLY A 408 -4.49 -24.89 -7.62
N ALA A 409 -4.96 -25.97 -7.00
CA ALA A 409 -6.32 -26.48 -7.15
C ALA A 409 -7.26 -25.79 -6.15
N GLY A 410 -7.40 -24.47 -6.28
CA GLY A 410 -8.22 -23.63 -5.41
C GLY A 410 -8.89 -22.49 -6.18
N TYR A 411 -9.39 -21.49 -5.44
CA TYR A 411 -10.18 -20.40 -6.01
C TYR A 411 -9.47 -19.65 -7.16
N ILE A 412 -8.17 -19.38 -7.06
CA ILE A 412 -7.42 -18.72 -8.14
C ILE A 412 -7.37 -19.59 -9.40
N GLY A 413 -7.19 -20.92 -9.25
CA GLY A 413 -7.18 -21.85 -10.37
C GLY A 413 -8.53 -21.94 -11.07
N MET A 414 -9.62 -22.02 -10.32
CA MET A 414 -10.98 -21.91 -10.85
C MET A 414 -11.18 -20.58 -11.59
N PHE A 415 -10.79 -19.46 -10.96
CA PHE A 415 -10.92 -18.14 -11.56
C PHE A 415 -10.14 -17.98 -12.87
N CYS A 416 -8.96 -18.59 -12.99
CA CYS A 416 -8.22 -18.63 -14.26
C CYS A 416 -8.97 -19.40 -15.34
N LEU A 417 -9.56 -20.55 -14.98
CA LEU A 417 -10.32 -21.39 -15.90
C LEU A 417 -11.58 -20.66 -16.40
N ASP A 418 -12.31 -20.02 -15.49
CA ASP A 418 -13.55 -19.30 -15.80
C ASP A 418 -13.30 -18.02 -16.61
N SER A 419 -12.14 -17.39 -16.42
CA SER A 419 -11.76 -16.14 -17.12
C SER A 419 -11.15 -16.37 -18.50
N MET A 420 -10.81 -17.61 -18.85
CA MET A 420 -10.13 -17.94 -20.09
C MET A 420 -11.11 -18.05 -21.26
N GLU A 421 -10.92 -17.22 -22.29
CA GLU A 421 -11.71 -17.29 -23.53
C GLU A 421 -10.97 -17.95 -24.69
N LYS A 422 -9.66 -18.20 -24.50
CA LYS A 422 -8.80 -18.89 -25.46
C LYS A 422 -8.98 -20.40 -25.35
N LYS A 423 -9.07 -21.08 -26.49
CA LYS A 423 -9.10 -22.54 -26.53
C LYS A 423 -7.71 -23.09 -26.19
N LEU A 424 -7.53 -23.58 -24.96
CA LEU A 424 -6.31 -24.22 -24.46
C LEU A 424 -6.61 -25.67 -24.02
N GLU A 425 -5.57 -26.50 -23.94
CA GLU A 425 -5.69 -27.87 -23.43
C GLU A 425 -5.24 -27.90 -21.97
N ILE A 426 -6.16 -28.16 -21.04
CA ILE A 426 -5.81 -28.25 -19.62
C ILE A 426 -5.40 -29.69 -19.31
N VAL A 427 -4.14 -29.88 -18.94
CA VAL A 427 -3.53 -31.19 -18.70
C VAL A 427 -3.85 -31.69 -17.29
N ALA A 428 -3.59 -30.85 -16.29
CA ALA A 428 -3.76 -31.18 -14.88
C ALA A 428 -3.74 -29.92 -13.99
N PHE A 429 -4.21 -30.09 -12.76
CA PHE A 429 -3.84 -29.24 -11.65
C PHE A 429 -2.74 -29.91 -10.82
N ALA A 430 -1.85 -29.14 -10.23
CA ALA A 430 -0.91 -29.57 -9.21
C ALA A 430 -1.21 -28.83 -7.90
N ASP A 431 -1.07 -29.49 -6.75
CA ASP A 431 -1.32 -28.85 -5.45
C ASP A 431 -0.44 -29.48 -4.37
N ASN A 432 -0.05 -28.70 -3.35
CA ASN A 432 0.71 -29.20 -2.20
C ASN A 432 -0.17 -29.97 -1.20
N ASP A 433 -1.49 -29.80 -1.26
CA ASP A 433 -2.44 -30.54 -0.46
C ASP A 433 -2.60 -31.99 -0.96
N LYS A 434 -1.94 -32.91 -0.25
CA LYS A 434 -1.97 -34.37 -0.50
C LYS A 434 -3.38 -34.95 -0.51
N THR A 435 -4.33 -34.33 0.18
CA THR A 435 -5.71 -34.81 0.21
C THR A 435 -6.42 -34.62 -1.13
N LYS A 436 -5.89 -33.79 -2.03
CA LYS A 436 -6.43 -33.56 -3.37
C LYS A 436 -5.85 -34.49 -4.43
N TRP A 437 -4.71 -35.12 -4.18
CA TRP A 437 -4.01 -35.93 -5.17
C TRP A 437 -4.85 -37.13 -5.63
N ASN A 438 -4.71 -37.50 -6.91
CA ASN A 438 -5.46 -38.59 -7.56
C ASN A 438 -6.99 -38.38 -7.56
N LYS A 439 -7.46 -37.16 -7.30
CA LYS A 439 -8.85 -36.74 -7.47
C LYS A 439 -8.97 -35.79 -8.67
N SER A 440 -10.20 -35.44 -9.02
CA SER A 440 -10.48 -34.41 -10.02
C SER A 440 -10.84 -33.07 -9.38
N TYR A 441 -10.36 -31.97 -9.95
CA TYR A 441 -10.79 -30.60 -9.66
C TYR A 441 -11.26 -29.94 -10.95
N MET A 442 -12.50 -29.43 -10.97
CA MET A 442 -13.13 -28.85 -12.18
C MET A 442 -13.09 -29.77 -13.42
N GLY A 443 -13.13 -31.10 -13.20
CA GLY A 443 -13.06 -32.11 -14.26
C GLY A 443 -11.64 -32.54 -14.69
N TYR A 444 -10.59 -31.97 -14.11
CA TYR A 444 -9.19 -32.27 -14.46
C TYR A 444 -8.46 -32.99 -13.31
N PRO A 445 -7.49 -33.87 -13.60
CA PRO A 445 -6.76 -34.59 -12.56
C PRO A 445 -5.91 -33.63 -11.71
N VAL A 446 -5.84 -33.89 -10.41
CA VAL A 446 -4.92 -33.22 -9.48
C VAL A 446 -3.75 -34.14 -9.17
N VAL A 447 -2.54 -33.67 -9.47
CA VAL A 447 -1.28 -34.41 -9.28
C VAL A 447 -0.42 -33.79 -8.17
N SER A 448 0.59 -34.54 -7.71
CA SER A 448 1.62 -33.97 -6.85
C SER A 448 2.55 -33.02 -7.63
N PRO A 449 3.20 -32.06 -6.98
CA PRO A 449 4.17 -31.16 -7.62
C PRO A 449 5.30 -31.89 -8.37
N GLU A 450 5.76 -33.03 -7.84
CA GLU A 450 6.85 -33.83 -8.43
C GLU A 450 6.45 -34.46 -9.77
N MET A 451 5.16 -34.75 -9.95
CA MET A 451 4.62 -35.33 -11.18
C MET A 451 4.63 -34.34 -12.35
N ILE A 452 4.74 -33.04 -12.11
CA ILE A 452 4.74 -32.01 -13.17
C ILE A 452 5.82 -32.29 -14.22
N LYS A 453 7.01 -32.77 -13.80
CA LYS A 453 8.12 -33.11 -14.71
C LYS A 453 7.80 -34.24 -15.69
N GLN A 454 6.84 -35.08 -15.35
CA GLN A 454 6.43 -36.24 -16.14
C GLN A 454 5.28 -35.88 -17.09
N LEU A 455 4.64 -34.72 -16.88
CA LEU A 455 3.58 -34.23 -17.73
C LEU A 455 4.15 -33.56 -18.98
N GLN A 456 3.42 -33.69 -20.07
CA GLN A 456 3.67 -32.97 -21.30
C GLN A 456 2.90 -31.65 -21.27
N PHE A 457 3.61 -30.53 -21.06
CA PHE A 457 3.00 -29.20 -20.98
C PHE A 457 3.86 -28.13 -21.66
N ASP A 458 3.18 -27.07 -22.10
CA ASP A 458 3.82 -25.91 -22.72
C ASP A 458 4.01 -24.79 -21.69
N TYR A 459 2.99 -24.54 -20.86
CA TYR A 459 3.05 -23.53 -19.79
C TYR A 459 2.55 -24.07 -18.44
N LEU A 460 3.20 -23.60 -17.37
CA LEU A 460 2.79 -23.83 -16.00
C LEU A 460 2.27 -22.51 -15.41
N VAL A 461 1.01 -22.48 -14.99
CA VAL A 461 0.39 -21.29 -14.41
C VAL A 461 0.45 -21.36 -12.88
N LEU A 462 1.07 -20.38 -12.24
CA LEU A 462 1.06 -20.25 -10.77
C LEU A 462 -0.29 -19.67 -10.35
N ALA A 463 -1.23 -20.55 -10.00
CA ALA A 463 -2.60 -20.23 -9.63
C ALA A 463 -2.76 -20.12 -8.11
N SER A 464 -1.92 -19.30 -7.49
CA SER A 464 -2.01 -18.95 -6.07
C SER A 464 -1.46 -17.57 -5.85
N ASP A 465 -2.15 -16.79 -5.03
CA ASP A 465 -1.70 -15.49 -4.57
C ASP A 465 -1.04 -15.62 -3.19
N LYS A 466 -1.71 -16.28 -2.24
CA LYS A 466 -1.23 -16.49 -0.86
C LYS A 466 0.06 -17.30 -0.78
N TYR A 467 0.17 -18.41 -1.52
CA TYR A 467 1.30 -19.34 -1.46
C TYR A 467 2.28 -19.16 -2.63
N TYR A 468 2.21 -18.00 -3.30
CA TYR A 468 2.95 -17.75 -4.52
C TYR A 468 4.46 -17.97 -4.34
N ARG A 469 5.05 -17.47 -3.25
CA ARG A 469 6.50 -17.54 -3.00
C ARG A 469 6.97 -18.98 -2.79
N GLU A 470 6.25 -19.73 -1.97
CA GLU A 470 6.56 -21.14 -1.68
C GLU A 470 6.49 -21.96 -2.97
N ILE A 471 5.43 -21.76 -3.74
CA ILE A 471 5.24 -22.43 -5.04
C ILE A 471 6.36 -22.02 -5.99
N TYR A 472 6.67 -20.72 -6.12
CA TYR A 472 7.74 -20.23 -7.00
C TYR A 472 9.08 -20.92 -6.72
N PHE A 473 9.52 -20.97 -5.45
CA PHE A 473 10.78 -21.63 -5.10
C PHE A 473 10.72 -23.16 -5.27
N GLN A 474 9.55 -23.78 -5.07
CA GLN A 474 9.33 -25.20 -5.36
C GLN A 474 9.46 -25.50 -6.86
N ILE A 475 8.94 -24.64 -7.73
CA ILE A 475 9.11 -24.77 -9.18
C ILE A 475 10.57 -24.64 -9.58
N CYS A 476 11.31 -23.68 -9.01
CA CYS A 476 12.75 -23.55 -9.22
C CYS A 476 13.51 -24.79 -8.76
N SER A 477 13.19 -25.36 -7.58
CA SER A 477 13.87 -26.55 -7.06
C SER A 477 13.55 -27.82 -7.85
N LEU A 478 12.36 -27.88 -8.44
CA LEU A 478 12.00 -28.89 -9.44
C LEU A 478 12.76 -28.66 -10.76
N GLY A 479 13.43 -27.53 -11.00
CA GLY A 479 14.13 -27.29 -12.27
C GLY A 479 13.18 -27.19 -13.45
N ILE A 480 11.94 -26.74 -13.20
CA ILE A 480 11.01 -26.39 -14.27
C ILE A 480 11.51 -25.07 -14.89
N PRO A 481 11.66 -24.99 -16.22
CA PRO A 481 12.19 -23.78 -16.86
C PRO A 481 11.28 -22.57 -16.63
N MET A 482 11.84 -21.48 -16.11
CA MET A 482 11.07 -20.30 -15.70
C MET A 482 10.43 -19.56 -16.89
N GLU A 483 10.96 -19.72 -18.09
CA GLU A 483 10.36 -19.23 -19.34
C GLU A 483 9.01 -19.88 -19.68
N LYS A 484 8.70 -21.03 -19.07
CA LYS A 484 7.39 -21.70 -19.17
C LYS A 484 6.41 -21.30 -18.06
N VAL A 485 6.87 -20.55 -17.06
CA VAL A 485 6.09 -20.26 -15.86
C VAL A 485 5.37 -18.92 -16.02
N VAL A 486 4.06 -18.93 -15.82
CA VAL A 486 3.19 -17.75 -15.99
C VAL A 486 2.44 -17.52 -14.69
N ASN A 487 2.42 -16.29 -14.17
CA ASN A 487 1.58 -15.97 -13.01
C ASN A 487 0.10 -15.85 -13.41
N PHE A 488 -0.83 -16.07 -12.48
CA PHE A 488 -2.27 -16.09 -12.78
C PHE A 488 -2.79 -14.82 -13.46
N ASP A 489 -2.32 -13.65 -13.01
CA ASP A 489 -2.71 -12.34 -13.53
C ASP A 489 -2.29 -12.18 -14.99
N HIS A 490 -1.05 -12.58 -15.29
CA HIS A 490 -0.51 -12.59 -16.63
C HIS A 490 -1.23 -13.60 -17.53
N PHE A 491 -1.52 -14.80 -17.02
CA PHE A 491 -2.27 -15.82 -17.74
C PHE A 491 -3.66 -15.30 -18.15
N ILE A 492 -4.39 -14.69 -17.22
CA ILE A 492 -5.72 -14.11 -17.50
C ILE A 492 -5.62 -13.05 -18.59
N VAL A 493 -4.65 -12.14 -18.47
CA VAL A 493 -4.46 -11.07 -19.44
C VAL A 493 -4.19 -11.59 -20.86
N LEU A 494 -3.44 -12.67 -20.99
CA LEU A 494 -3.10 -13.28 -22.29
C LEU A 494 -4.21 -14.15 -22.88
N THR A 495 -5.21 -14.52 -22.08
CA THR A 495 -6.23 -15.52 -22.46
C THR A 495 -7.65 -14.97 -22.53
N GLN A 496 -7.89 -13.76 -22.03
CA GLN A 496 -9.11 -13.01 -22.29
C GLN A 496 -9.11 -12.40 -23.70
N ARG A 497 -10.31 -12.19 -24.28
CA ARG A 497 -10.47 -11.29 -25.42
C ARG A 497 -10.67 -9.88 -24.91
N TRP A 498 -10.10 -8.95 -25.65
CA TRP A 498 -10.26 -7.53 -25.41
C TRP A 498 -11.17 -6.99 -26.51
N SER A 499 -12.28 -6.34 -26.14
CA SER A 499 -13.01 -5.49 -27.08
C SER A 499 -12.07 -4.38 -27.50
N GLY A 500 -11.72 -4.36 -28.79
CA GLY A 500 -10.82 -3.36 -29.37
C GLY A 500 -11.50 -2.04 -29.67
#